data_AF-A0A2H6N6M9-F1
#
_entry.id   AF-A0A2H6N6M9-F1
#
_cell.length_a   1.000
_cell.length_b   1.000
_cell.length_c   1.000
_cell.angle_alpha   90.00
_cell.angle_beta   90.00
_cell.angle_gamma   90.00
#
_symmetry.space_group_name_H-M   'P 1'
#
loop_
_entity.id
_entity.type
_entity.pdbx_description
1 polymer ?
#
loop_
_entity_poly.entity_id
_entity_poly.type
_entity_poly.pdbx_seq_one_letter_code
_entity_poly.pdbx_strand_id
1 'polypeptide(L)'
;IQSRVPSAFAAIYSKGGIPCRLVHGSIRHTLQWDSHPATLQFDPLLINLTEGLKETRHPYTFISQEGFKELLSVEGAAQKTLPLLPRLIPVLKSALAHSDDEIFRRGLNALVQLSAVVGFWLNGHLKHLLSSLSKRQMSKKFKEQTTEALQKLEQYGGKDSLTIIKAKIPTYSSISS
;
A
#
# COMPACT_ATOMS: atom_id res chain seq x y z
N ILE A 1 -25.80 -11.18 -6.65
CA ILE A 1 -25.07 -11.95 -7.68
C ILE A 1 -23.83 -11.16 -8.06
N GLN A 2 -22.67 -11.45 -7.46
CA GLN A 2 -21.41 -10.78 -7.83
C GLN A 2 -20.98 -11.23 -9.22
N SER A 3 -20.51 -10.29 -10.05
CA SER A 3 -20.17 -10.49 -11.46
C SER A 3 -19.14 -11.61 -11.64
N ARG A 4 -19.39 -12.50 -12.60
CA ARG A 4 -18.47 -13.57 -13.05
C ARG A 4 -17.19 -13.06 -13.71
N VAL A 5 -17.07 -11.75 -13.94
CA VAL A 5 -15.91 -11.13 -14.60
C VAL A 5 -14.77 -11.06 -13.58
N PRO A 6 -13.62 -11.69 -13.85
CA PRO A 6 -12.42 -11.53 -13.04
C PRO A 6 -12.02 -10.05 -13.01
N SER A 7 -11.57 -9.57 -11.86
CA SER A 7 -10.92 -8.27 -11.78
C SER A 7 -9.66 -8.21 -12.66
N ALA A 8 -9.16 -7.01 -12.92
CA ALA A 8 -7.91 -6.83 -13.65
C ALA A 8 -6.74 -7.59 -12.99
N PHE A 9 -6.61 -7.49 -11.66
CA PHE A 9 -5.58 -8.20 -10.92
C PHE A 9 -5.72 -9.72 -11.02
N ALA A 10 -6.94 -10.26 -10.85
CA ALA A 10 -7.19 -11.69 -10.99
C ALA A 10 -6.83 -12.19 -12.40
N ALA A 11 -7.19 -11.42 -13.44
CA ALA A 11 -6.85 -11.74 -14.82
C ALA A 11 -5.33 -11.71 -15.08
N ILE A 12 -4.60 -10.75 -14.50
CA ILE A 12 -3.13 -10.67 -14.57
C ILE A 12 -2.49 -11.88 -13.88
N TYR A 13 -2.95 -12.20 -12.67
CA TYR A 13 -2.45 -13.35 -11.91
C TYR A 13 -2.69 -14.68 -12.66
N SER A 14 -3.89 -14.91 -13.18
CA SER A 14 -4.21 -16.12 -13.96
C SER A 14 -3.38 -16.27 -15.24
N LYS A 15 -2.83 -15.17 -15.78
CA LYS A 15 -1.95 -15.17 -16.95
C LYS A 15 -0.45 -15.25 -16.59
N GLY A 16 -0.11 -15.41 -15.31
CA GLY A 16 1.28 -15.45 -14.85
C GLY A 16 1.97 -14.08 -14.78
N GLY A 17 1.20 -12.98 -14.80
CA GLY A 17 1.76 -11.62 -14.72
C GLY A 17 2.27 -11.23 -13.33
N ILE A 18 2.00 -12.05 -12.31
CA ILE A 18 2.59 -11.94 -10.97
C ILE A 18 3.41 -13.23 -10.76
N PRO A 19 4.76 -13.16 -10.73
CA PRO A 19 5.63 -14.33 -10.75
C PRO A 19 5.80 -14.95 -9.36
N CYS A 20 4.68 -15.25 -8.70
CA CYS A 20 4.65 -15.96 -7.44
C CYS A 20 3.37 -16.78 -7.28
N ARG A 21 3.41 -17.72 -6.35
CA ARG A 21 2.27 -18.55 -5.96
C ARG A 21 2.14 -18.62 -4.45
N LEU A 22 0.91 -18.77 -3.99
CA LEU A 22 0.62 -19.09 -2.61
C LEU A 22 1.05 -20.54 -2.31
N VAL A 23 1.84 -20.72 -1.26
CA VAL A 23 2.17 -22.02 -0.70
C VAL A 23 1.44 -22.18 0.63
N HIS A 24 0.62 -23.22 0.72
CA HIS A 24 -0.09 -23.57 1.96
C HIS A 24 0.84 -24.36 2.88
N GLY A 25 1.49 -23.68 3.83
CA GLY A 25 2.16 -24.34 4.94
C GLY A 25 1.19 -24.78 6.04
N SER A 26 1.61 -25.73 6.88
CA SER A 26 0.81 -26.27 7.98
C SER A 26 0.51 -25.25 9.09
N ILE A 27 1.33 -24.21 9.21
CA ILE A 27 1.22 -23.17 10.26
C ILE A 27 0.99 -21.78 9.63
N ARG A 28 1.66 -21.48 8.52
CA ARG A 28 1.57 -20.18 7.84
C ARG A 28 1.55 -20.37 6.33
N HIS A 29 0.80 -19.51 5.67
CA HIS A 29 0.84 -19.32 4.24
C HIS A 29 2.03 -18.45 3.87
N THR A 30 2.74 -18.79 2.80
CA THR A 30 3.88 -18.01 2.28
C THR A 30 3.74 -17.79 0.79
N LEU A 31 4.47 -16.81 0.26
CA LEU A 31 4.69 -16.69 -1.17
C LEU A 31 5.93 -17.48 -1.57
N GLN A 32 5.81 -18.21 -2.67
CA GLN A 32 6.94 -18.73 -3.41
C GLN A 32 7.05 -17.94 -4.71
N TRP A 33 8.12 -17.18 -4.86
CA TRP A 33 8.44 -16.46 -6.08
C TRP A 33 9.18 -17.36 -7.08
N ASP A 34 8.97 -17.12 -8.36
CA ASP A 34 9.66 -17.85 -9.45
C ASP A 34 11.16 -17.51 -9.51
N SER A 35 11.54 -16.33 -9.00
CA SER A 35 12.93 -15.90 -8.80
C SER A 35 13.02 -14.97 -7.59
N HIS A 36 14.24 -14.66 -7.15
CA HIS A 36 14.44 -13.82 -5.97
C HIS A 36 13.76 -12.44 -6.15
N PRO A 37 12.93 -11.95 -5.20
CA PRO A 37 12.20 -10.70 -5.35
C PRO A 37 13.07 -9.49 -5.73
N ALA A 38 14.31 -9.44 -5.22
CA ALA A 38 15.27 -8.39 -5.54
C ALA A 38 15.71 -8.37 -7.03
N THR A 39 15.59 -9.47 -7.78
CA THR A 39 15.95 -9.51 -9.21
C THR A 39 14.78 -9.15 -10.13
N LEU A 40 13.56 -9.07 -9.60
CA LEU A 40 12.37 -8.76 -10.38
C LEU A 40 12.34 -7.29 -10.82
N GLN A 41 11.69 -7.06 -11.96
CA GLN A 41 11.31 -5.71 -12.40
C GLN A 41 10.06 -5.25 -11.65
N PHE A 42 10.11 -4.05 -11.06
CA PHE A 42 8.98 -3.52 -10.31
C PHE A 42 7.90 -2.93 -11.23
N ASP A 43 8.23 -2.52 -12.45
CA ASP A 43 7.25 -2.11 -13.45
C ASP A 43 6.89 -3.30 -14.35
N PRO A 44 5.61 -3.67 -14.52
CA PRO A 44 4.41 -3.14 -13.86
C PRO A 44 4.05 -3.85 -12.54
N LEU A 45 4.89 -4.79 -12.08
CA LEU A 45 4.59 -5.71 -10.99
C LEU A 45 4.09 -5.03 -9.71
N LEU A 46 4.79 -4.02 -9.20
CA LEU A 46 4.44 -3.31 -7.98
C LEU A 46 3.11 -2.56 -8.12
N ILE A 47 2.84 -2.00 -9.31
CA ILE A 47 1.58 -1.32 -9.61
C ILE A 47 0.42 -2.32 -9.59
N ASN A 48 0.60 -3.47 -10.25
CA ASN A 48 -0.40 -4.53 -10.26
C ASN A 48 -0.70 -5.03 -8.84
N LEU A 49 0.32 -5.26 -8.01
CA LEU A 49 0.14 -5.65 -6.61
C LEU A 49 -0.61 -4.57 -5.80
N THR A 50 -0.34 -3.30 -6.06
CA THR A 50 -1.05 -2.18 -5.43
C THR A 50 -2.53 -2.15 -5.86
N GLU A 51 -2.83 -2.41 -7.13
CA GLU A 51 -4.22 -2.54 -7.60
C GLU A 51 -4.95 -3.70 -6.93
N GLY A 52 -4.24 -4.80 -6.73
CA GLY A 52 -4.72 -6.01 -6.07
C GLY A 52 -5.10 -5.81 -4.60
N LEU A 53 -4.69 -4.72 -3.93
CA LEU A 53 -5.09 -4.42 -2.55
C LEU A 53 -6.61 -4.25 -2.40
N LYS A 54 -7.32 -4.00 -3.50
CA LYS A 54 -8.79 -3.90 -3.55
C LYS A 54 -9.48 -5.25 -3.76
N GLU A 55 -8.73 -6.32 -3.95
CA GLU A 55 -9.30 -7.67 -4.00
C GLU A 55 -9.98 -8.02 -2.69
N THR A 56 -10.99 -8.89 -2.79
CA THR A 56 -11.75 -9.40 -1.64
C THR A 56 -11.80 -10.92 -1.60
N ARG A 57 -11.22 -11.58 -2.61
CA ARG A 57 -11.25 -13.04 -2.76
C ARG A 57 -9.87 -13.63 -2.54
N HIS A 58 -9.82 -14.73 -1.79
CA HIS A 58 -8.64 -15.58 -1.72
C HIS A 58 -8.45 -16.34 -3.05
N PRO A 59 -7.21 -16.53 -3.55
CA PRO A 59 -5.93 -16.14 -2.95
C PRO A 59 -5.48 -14.70 -3.26
N TYR A 60 -6.19 -13.96 -4.12
CA TYR A 60 -5.74 -12.66 -4.63
C TYR A 60 -5.48 -11.61 -3.54
N THR A 61 -6.27 -11.61 -2.46
CA THR A 61 -6.03 -10.78 -1.28
C THR A 61 -4.68 -11.07 -0.62
N PHE A 62 -4.29 -12.34 -0.52
CA PHE A 62 -3.01 -12.74 0.07
C PHE A 62 -1.85 -12.40 -0.87
N ILE A 63 -1.97 -12.78 -2.16
CA ILE A 63 -0.93 -12.53 -3.17
C ILE A 63 -0.60 -11.04 -3.27
N SER A 64 -1.61 -10.18 -3.35
CA SER A 64 -1.40 -8.74 -3.47
C SER A 64 -0.73 -8.13 -2.23
N GLN A 65 -1.18 -8.49 -1.02
CA GLN A 65 -0.65 -7.93 0.23
C GLN A 65 0.78 -8.40 0.51
N GLU A 66 1.01 -9.71 0.53
CA GLU A 66 2.35 -10.24 0.81
C GLU A 66 3.30 -9.93 -0.34
N GLY A 67 2.82 -9.92 -1.59
CA GLY A 67 3.65 -9.61 -2.74
C GLY A 67 4.14 -8.17 -2.71
N PHE A 68 3.25 -7.22 -2.41
CA PHE A 68 3.62 -5.81 -2.23
C PHE A 68 4.65 -5.64 -1.11
N LYS A 69 4.41 -6.27 0.04
CA LYS A 69 5.29 -6.22 1.21
C LYS A 69 6.67 -6.81 0.95
N GLU A 70 6.74 -7.99 0.36
CA GLU A 70 8.01 -8.66 0.08
C GLU A 70 8.83 -7.90 -0.95
N LEU A 71 8.21 -7.34 -2.01
CA LEU A 71 8.92 -6.46 -2.94
C LEU A 71 9.47 -5.21 -2.25
N LEU A 72 8.68 -4.55 -1.41
CA LEU A 72 9.15 -3.36 -0.70
C LEU A 72 10.23 -3.65 0.35
N SER A 73 10.40 -4.90 0.76
CA SER A 73 11.39 -5.32 1.77
C SER A 73 12.74 -5.72 1.19
N VAL A 74 12.89 -5.73 -0.14
CA VAL A 74 14.17 -6.11 -0.78
C VAL A 74 15.20 -4.99 -0.71
N GLU A 75 16.47 -5.38 -0.74
CA GLU A 75 17.56 -4.42 -0.94
C GLU A 75 17.39 -3.68 -2.28
N GLY A 76 17.53 -2.36 -2.27
CA GLY A 76 17.34 -1.54 -3.46
C GLY A 76 15.88 -1.25 -3.82
N ALA A 77 14.90 -1.61 -2.97
CA ALA A 77 13.48 -1.37 -3.23
C ALA A 77 13.17 0.11 -3.51
N ALA A 78 13.83 1.04 -2.81
CA ALA A 78 13.62 2.47 -3.00
C ALA A 78 13.94 2.91 -4.43
N GLN A 79 15.11 2.54 -4.94
CA GLN A 79 15.59 2.88 -6.29
C GLN A 79 14.64 2.35 -7.38
N LYS A 80 14.06 1.16 -7.15
CA LYS A 80 13.07 0.56 -8.06
C LYS A 80 11.67 1.15 -7.94
N THR A 81 11.31 1.65 -6.76
CA THR A 81 9.96 2.18 -6.46
C THR A 81 9.80 3.65 -6.85
N LEU A 82 10.85 4.47 -6.66
CA LEU A 82 10.81 5.91 -6.91
C LEU A 82 10.31 6.28 -8.33
N PRO A 83 10.77 5.65 -9.43
CA PRO A 83 10.28 5.95 -10.77
C PRO A 83 8.78 5.66 -10.96
N LEU A 84 8.21 4.79 -10.12
CA LEU A 84 6.82 4.35 -10.22
C LEU A 84 5.87 5.17 -9.35
N LEU A 85 6.37 6.03 -8.46
CA LEU A 85 5.56 6.83 -7.54
C LEU A 85 4.39 7.55 -8.24
N PRO A 86 4.58 8.27 -9.37
CA PRO A 86 3.46 8.97 -10.02
C PRO A 86 2.30 8.04 -10.42
N ARG A 87 2.59 6.77 -10.74
CA ARG A 87 1.58 5.75 -11.10
C ARG A 87 1.03 5.00 -9.89
N LEU A 88 1.82 4.81 -8.82
CA LEU A 88 1.40 4.15 -7.59
C LEU A 88 0.40 4.98 -6.78
N ILE A 89 0.63 6.30 -6.70
CA ILE A 89 -0.17 7.21 -5.88
C ILE A 89 -1.68 7.18 -6.21
N PRO A 90 -2.14 7.28 -7.47
CA PRO A 90 -3.57 7.23 -7.77
C PRO A 90 -4.19 5.87 -7.43
N VAL A 91 -3.47 4.76 -7.66
CA VAL A 91 -3.94 3.41 -7.34
C VAL A 91 -4.09 3.24 -5.82
N LEU A 92 -3.08 3.62 -5.07
CA LEU A 92 -3.10 3.58 -3.60
C LEU A 92 -4.19 4.50 -3.02
N LYS A 93 -4.34 5.71 -3.58
CA LYS A 93 -5.41 6.63 -3.19
C LYS A 93 -6.79 6.02 -3.37
N SER A 94 -7.01 5.24 -4.45
CA SER A 94 -8.27 4.54 -4.70
C SER A 94 -8.58 3.51 -3.61
N ALA A 95 -7.59 2.77 -3.12
CA ALA A 95 -7.78 1.85 -1.99
C ALA A 95 -8.09 2.61 -0.69
N LEU A 96 -7.38 3.71 -0.41
CA LEU A 96 -7.62 4.55 0.78
C LEU A 96 -8.97 5.27 0.77
N ALA A 97 -9.54 5.54 -0.40
CA ALA A 97 -10.84 6.18 -0.55
C ALA A 97 -12.00 5.15 -0.58
N HIS A 98 -11.70 3.86 -0.54
CA HIS A 98 -12.71 2.81 -0.67
C HIS A 98 -13.63 2.78 0.57
N SER A 99 -14.92 2.46 0.37
CA SER A 99 -15.91 2.38 1.45
C SER A 99 -15.72 1.12 2.31
N ASP A 100 -15.36 0.00 1.69
CA ASP A 100 -14.98 -1.24 2.36
C ASP A 100 -13.79 -1.03 3.31
N ASP A 101 -14.00 -1.43 4.56
CA ASP A 101 -13.08 -1.22 5.67
C ASP A 101 -11.82 -2.09 5.59
N GLU A 102 -11.91 -3.30 5.03
CA GLU A 102 -10.74 -4.15 4.84
C GLU A 102 -9.86 -3.63 3.70
N ILE A 103 -10.47 -3.16 2.61
CA ILE A 103 -9.73 -2.51 1.51
C ILE A 103 -9.03 -1.24 2.01
N PHE A 104 -9.73 -0.43 2.82
CA PHE A 104 -9.12 0.74 3.45
C PHE A 104 -7.91 0.36 4.31
N ARG A 105 -8.03 -0.64 5.20
CA ARG A 105 -6.90 -1.08 6.06
C ARG A 105 -5.72 -1.57 5.24
N ARG A 106 -5.96 -2.32 4.16
CA ARG A 106 -4.90 -2.75 3.23
C ARG A 106 -4.20 -1.56 2.59
N GLY A 107 -4.97 -0.59 2.10
CA GLY A 107 -4.43 0.66 1.55
C GLY A 107 -3.62 1.45 2.58
N LEU A 108 -4.09 1.54 3.84
CA LEU A 108 -3.41 2.24 4.92
C LEU A 108 -2.07 1.59 5.28
N ASN A 109 -2.05 0.25 5.37
CA ASN A 109 -0.83 -0.51 5.61
C ASN A 109 0.17 -0.35 4.44
N ALA A 110 -0.31 -0.48 3.20
CA ALA A 110 0.52 -0.27 2.02
C ALA A 110 1.10 1.14 1.94
N LEU A 111 0.35 2.17 2.36
CA LEU A 111 0.85 3.54 2.46
C LEU A 111 2.00 3.66 3.46
N VAL A 112 1.88 3.05 4.65
CA VAL A 112 2.94 3.05 5.66
C VAL A 112 4.18 2.33 5.13
N GLN A 113 4.03 1.15 4.51
CA GLN A 113 5.13 0.40 3.93
C GLN A 113 5.82 1.18 2.81
N LEU A 114 5.05 1.79 1.90
CA LEU A 114 5.58 2.63 0.83
C LEU A 114 6.38 3.80 1.42
N SER A 115 5.85 4.48 2.42
CA SER A 115 6.53 5.58 3.09
C SER A 115 7.82 5.16 3.78
N ALA A 116 7.88 3.96 4.36
CA ALA A 116 9.11 3.43 4.97
C ALA A 116 10.23 3.25 3.93
N VAL A 117 9.86 2.91 2.69
CA VAL A 117 10.81 2.67 1.58
C VAL A 117 11.23 3.96 0.90
N VAL A 118 10.29 4.86 0.58
CA VAL A 118 10.60 6.07 -0.20
C VAL A 118 10.82 7.32 0.64
N GLY A 119 10.49 7.29 1.94
CA GLY A 119 10.72 8.39 2.87
C GLY A 119 10.19 9.73 2.38
N PHE A 120 11.04 10.77 2.47
CA PHE A 120 10.72 12.15 2.10
C PHE A 120 10.28 12.32 0.64
N TRP A 121 10.63 11.42 -0.28
CA TRP A 121 10.18 11.49 -1.68
C TRP A 121 8.66 11.36 -1.80
N LEU A 122 7.98 10.79 -0.81
CA LEU A 122 6.52 10.73 -0.76
C LEU A 122 5.87 12.11 -0.53
N ASN A 123 6.60 13.08 0.06
CA ASN A 123 6.05 14.37 0.48
C ASN A 123 5.38 15.13 -0.69
N GLY A 124 5.96 15.07 -1.89
CA GLY A 124 5.38 15.70 -3.09
C GLY A 124 3.98 15.18 -3.46
N HIS A 125 3.65 13.97 -3.02
CA HIS A 125 2.39 13.29 -3.32
C HIS A 125 1.46 13.16 -2.10
N LEU A 126 1.99 13.39 -0.89
CA LEU A 126 1.33 13.14 0.38
C LEU A 126 -0.02 13.85 0.50
N LYS A 127 -0.12 15.09 0.00
CA LYS A 127 -1.38 15.88 -0.04
C LYS A 127 -2.55 15.11 -0.66
N HIS A 128 -2.30 14.30 -1.68
CA HIS A 128 -3.34 13.55 -2.38
C HIS A 128 -3.83 12.36 -1.55
N LEU A 129 -2.94 11.71 -0.81
CA LEU A 129 -3.24 10.55 0.03
C LEU A 129 -3.93 10.97 1.34
N LEU A 130 -3.45 12.05 1.98
CA LEU A 130 -4.03 12.58 3.22
C LEU A 130 -5.49 12.99 3.09
N SER A 131 -5.93 13.41 1.90
CA SER A 131 -7.33 13.76 1.66
C SER A 131 -8.30 12.58 1.89
N SER A 132 -7.85 11.34 1.67
CA SER A 132 -8.64 10.14 1.95
C SER A 132 -8.59 9.77 3.43
N LEU A 133 -7.46 10.06 4.11
CA LEU A 133 -7.26 9.76 5.53
C LEU A 133 -8.03 10.69 6.45
N SER A 134 -8.17 11.99 6.11
CA SER A 134 -8.83 12.97 6.99
C SER A 134 -10.27 12.55 7.36
N LYS A 135 -11.02 12.01 6.39
CA LYS A 135 -12.38 11.50 6.62
C LYS A 135 -12.40 10.31 7.57
N ARG A 136 -11.42 9.41 7.44
CA ARG A 136 -11.32 8.18 8.26
C ARG A 136 -10.79 8.47 9.66
N GLN A 137 -9.92 9.47 9.82
CA GLN A 137 -9.39 9.93 11.11
C GLN A 137 -10.49 10.49 12.03
N MET A 138 -11.52 11.11 11.47
CA MET A 138 -12.69 11.59 12.23
C MET A 138 -13.65 10.47 12.65
N SER A 139 -13.50 9.26 12.09
CA SER A 139 -14.33 8.11 12.46
C SER A 139 -13.80 7.47 13.75
N LYS A 140 -14.70 7.16 14.70
CA LYS A 140 -14.32 6.44 15.93
C LYS A 140 -13.62 5.11 15.64
N LYS A 141 -13.98 4.45 14.55
CA LYS A 141 -13.46 3.13 14.16
C LYS A 141 -12.01 3.15 13.69
N PHE A 142 -11.59 4.18 12.97
CA PHE A 142 -10.26 4.24 12.33
C PHE A 142 -9.34 5.32 12.90
N LYS A 143 -9.80 6.10 13.88
CA LYS A 143 -9.03 7.20 14.46
C LYS A 143 -7.63 6.77 14.90
N GLU A 144 -7.53 5.72 15.72
CA GLU A 144 -6.25 5.23 16.25
C GLU A 144 -5.33 4.72 15.14
N GLN A 145 -5.80 3.78 14.32
CA GLN A 145 -5.03 3.23 13.19
C GLN A 145 -4.56 4.31 12.20
N THR A 146 -5.42 5.29 11.90
CA THR A 146 -5.04 6.40 11.02
C THR A 146 -4.02 7.31 11.70
N THR A 147 -4.12 7.52 13.00
CA THR A 147 -3.16 8.34 13.77
C THR A 147 -1.80 7.67 13.79
N GLU A 148 -1.71 6.39 14.10
CA GLU A 148 -0.45 5.62 14.02
C GLU A 148 0.18 5.66 12.62
N ALA A 149 -0.64 5.55 11.58
CA ALA A 149 -0.16 5.66 10.21
C ALA A 149 0.42 7.06 9.94
N LEU A 150 -0.27 8.13 10.33
CA LEU A 150 0.22 9.51 10.18
C LEU A 150 1.52 9.75 10.95
N GLN A 151 1.69 9.16 12.13
CA GLN A 151 2.92 9.20 12.91
C GLN A 151 4.09 8.54 12.20
N LYS A 152 3.87 7.40 11.56
CA LYS A 152 4.89 6.75 10.72
C LYS A 152 5.22 7.58 9.48
N LEU A 153 4.22 8.20 8.84
CA LEU A 153 4.44 9.12 7.72
C LEU A 153 5.28 10.32 8.15
N GLU A 154 5.03 10.88 9.33
CA GLU A 154 5.84 11.95 9.93
C GLU A 154 7.30 11.50 10.13
N GLN A 155 7.48 10.32 10.73
CA GLN A 155 8.80 9.75 11.01
C GLN A 155 9.62 9.53 9.73
N TYR A 156 9.02 8.95 8.69
CA TYR A 156 9.72 8.64 7.44
C TYR A 156 9.86 9.85 6.51
N GLY A 157 8.89 10.75 6.52
CA GLY A 157 8.84 11.92 5.64
C GLY A 157 9.67 13.11 6.14
N GLY A 158 10.12 13.07 7.40
CA GLY A 158 10.94 14.13 8.01
C GLY A 158 10.16 15.43 8.25
N LYS A 159 10.88 16.53 8.53
CA LYS A 159 10.30 17.81 8.99
C LYS A 159 9.20 18.36 8.08
N ASP A 160 9.36 18.24 6.76
CA ASP A 160 8.40 18.78 5.79
C ASP A 160 7.06 18.04 5.81
N SER A 161 7.10 16.74 6.11
CA SER A 161 5.90 15.91 6.15
C SER A 161 4.92 16.37 7.24
N LEU A 162 5.42 16.83 8.40
CA LEU A 162 4.60 17.34 9.48
C LEU A 162 3.79 18.57 9.05
N THR A 163 4.43 19.51 8.34
CA THR A 163 3.75 20.70 7.81
C THR A 163 2.63 20.30 6.85
N ILE A 164 2.88 19.32 5.97
CA ILE A 164 1.89 18.81 5.01
C ILE A 164 0.74 18.09 5.73
N ILE A 165 1.04 17.27 6.74
CA ILE A 165 0.05 16.55 7.55
C ILE A 165 -0.85 17.54 8.29
N LYS A 166 -0.27 18.50 9.05
CA LYS A 166 -1.03 19.50 9.81
C LYS A 166 -1.87 20.41 8.90
N ALA A 167 -1.36 20.76 7.72
CA ALA A 167 -2.13 21.54 6.75
C ALA A 167 -3.40 20.82 6.26
N LYS A 168 -3.38 19.47 6.19
CA LYS A 168 -4.53 18.68 5.71
C LYS A 168 -5.40 18.10 6.83
N ILE A 169 -4.80 17.84 7.99
CA ILE A 169 -5.43 17.23 9.17
C ILE A 169 -5.01 18.06 10.40
N PRO A 170 -5.66 19.21 10.64
CA PRO A 170 -5.27 20.12 11.74
C PRO A 170 -5.40 19.51 13.14
N THR A 171 -6.21 18.45 13.28
CA THR A 171 -6.44 17.72 14.53
C THR A 171 -5.36 16.68 14.84
N TYR A 172 -4.34 16.53 13.98
CA TYR A 172 -3.26 15.58 14.18
C TYR A 172 -2.30 16.04 15.28
N SER A 173 -2.03 15.14 16.23
CA SER A 173 -1.01 15.31 17.28
C SER A 173 0.29 14.60 16.89
N SER A 174 1.39 15.37 16.86
CA SER A 174 2.73 14.88 16.50
C SER A 174 3.26 13.86 17.49
N ILE A 175 4.20 13.02 17.05
CA ILE A 175 5.01 12.17 17.94
C ILE A 175 5.99 12.95 18.82
N SER A 176 6.33 14.18 18.44
CA SER A 176 7.29 15.04 19.14
C SER A 176 6.62 16.15 19.96
N SER A 177 5.32 16.01 20.27
CA SER A 177 4.51 16.97 21.06
C SER A 177 4.37 16.56 22.50
#